data_AF-A0A3C0GHH3-F1
#
_entry.id   AF-A0A3C0GHH3-F1
#
_cell.length_a   1.000
_cell.length_b   1.000
_cell.length_c   1.000
_cell.angle_alpha   90.00
_cell.angle_beta   90.00
_cell.angle_gamma   90.00
#
_symmetry.space_group_name_H-M   'P 1'
#
loop_
_entity.id
_entity.type
_entity.pdbx_description
1 polymer ?
#
loop_
_entity_poly.entity_id
_entity_poly.type
_entity_poly.pdbx_seq_one_letter_code
_entity_poly.pdbx_strand_id
1 'polypeptide(L)'
;ESNKAANDYKNLEFELIKYFSMTAPVDEVEFGKLSAQEITGKIYKAAYDHYNDKMERNAAAAFPVIKKVHEDNANNFERIVVPFTDGIKSLNVVTNLQDAYDSNGKQLITDFEKNISL
;
A
#
# COMPACT_ATOMS: atom_id res chain seq x y z
N GLU A 1 5.57 21.92 3.09
CA GLU A 1 6.31 23.18 2.80
C GLU A 1 7.31 23.58 3.89
N SER A 2 7.01 23.36 5.18
CA SER A 2 7.89 23.69 6.31
C SER A 2 9.32 23.16 6.18
N ASN A 3 9.50 21.89 5.77
CA ASN A 3 10.83 21.28 5.64
C ASN A 3 11.70 22.02 4.61
N LYS A 4 11.13 22.39 3.46
CA LYS A 4 11.87 23.12 2.41
C LYS A 4 12.18 24.56 2.84
N ALA A 5 11.25 25.23 3.53
CA ALA A 5 11.49 26.56 4.07
C ALA A 5 12.60 26.58 5.14
N ALA A 6 12.73 25.50 5.92
CA ALA A 6 13.79 25.32 6.91
C ALA A 6 15.07 24.66 6.36
N ASN A 7 15.10 24.28 5.08
CA ASN A 7 16.13 23.40 4.48
C ASN A 7 16.42 22.13 5.32
N ASP A 8 15.38 21.57 5.94
CA ASP A 8 15.49 20.40 6.81
C ASP A 8 15.25 19.09 6.02
N TYR A 9 16.29 18.66 5.30
CA TYR A 9 16.27 17.42 4.52
C TYR A 9 16.14 16.17 5.41
N LYS A 10 16.79 16.16 6.59
CA LYS A 10 16.73 15.02 7.51
C LYS A 10 15.33 14.81 8.06
N ASN A 11 14.61 15.89 8.40
CA ASN A 11 13.23 15.77 8.82
C ASN A 11 12.33 15.29 7.67
N LEU A 12 12.58 15.71 6.42
CA LEU A 12 11.87 15.17 5.27
C LEU A 12 12.06 13.65 5.15
N GLU A 13 13.30 13.15 5.23
CA GLU A 13 13.57 11.71 5.20
C GLU A 13 12.83 10.96 6.33
N PHE A 14 12.89 11.50 7.55
CA PHE A 14 12.22 10.92 8.70
C PHE A 14 10.69 10.85 8.50
N GLU A 15 10.07 11.92 8.00
CA GLU A 15 8.64 11.97 7.72
C GLU A 15 8.24 10.99 6.62
N LEU A 16 9.03 10.85 5.56
CA LEU A 16 8.77 9.90 4.47
C LEU A 16 8.84 8.44 4.96
N ILE A 17 9.82 8.11 5.79
CA ILE A 17 9.91 6.79 6.40
C ILE A 17 8.72 6.56 7.34
N LYS A 18 8.42 7.54 8.19
CA LYS A 18 7.36 7.41 9.21
C LYS A 18 5.97 7.26 8.61
N TYR A 19 5.63 8.06 7.59
CA TYR A 19 4.27 8.11 7.05
C TYR A 19 4.08 7.28 5.80
N PHE A 20 5.09 7.19 4.93
CA PHE A 20 4.99 6.48 3.65
C PHE A 20 5.76 5.16 3.64
N SER A 21 6.54 4.87 4.69
CA SER A 21 7.41 3.69 4.77
C SER A 21 8.35 3.58 3.58
N MET A 22 8.80 4.73 3.06
CA MET A 22 9.68 4.82 1.89
C MET A 22 10.85 5.76 2.16
N THR A 23 11.94 5.56 1.42
CA THR A 23 13.09 6.45 1.43
C THR A 23 12.81 7.69 0.58
N ALA A 24 13.52 8.80 0.85
CA ALA A 24 13.39 9.99 0.03
C ALA A 24 13.80 9.71 -1.43
N PRO A 25 12.98 10.11 -2.43
CA PRO A 25 13.31 9.94 -3.85
C PRO A 25 14.21 11.06 -4.39
N VAL A 26 14.69 11.95 -3.51
CA VAL A 26 15.61 13.04 -3.79
C VAL A 26 16.72 13.00 -2.76
N ASP A 27 17.94 13.32 -3.17
CA ASP A 27 19.06 13.49 -2.24
C ASP A 27 19.12 14.92 -1.66
N GLU A 28 20.01 15.16 -0.70
CA GLU A 28 20.16 16.47 -0.04
C GLU A 28 20.53 17.59 -1.02
N VAL A 29 21.30 17.27 -2.07
CA VAL A 29 21.75 18.24 -3.08
C VAL A 29 20.60 18.63 -4.00
N GLU A 30 19.82 17.65 -4.45
CA GLU A 30 18.59 17.86 -5.22
C GLU A 30 17.55 18.58 -4.38
N PHE A 31 17.37 18.21 -3.12
CA PHE A 31 16.47 18.89 -2.20
C PHE A 31 16.83 20.36 -2.06
N GLY A 32 18.11 20.72 -2.00
CA GLY A 32 18.58 22.10 -1.98
C GLY A 32 18.25 22.89 -3.25
N LYS A 33 18.41 22.27 -4.43
CA LYS A 33 18.27 22.91 -5.74
C LYS A 33 16.84 23.03 -6.25
N LEU A 34 16.01 22.01 -6.00
CA LEU A 34 14.66 21.91 -6.53
C LEU A 34 13.69 22.78 -5.73
N SER A 35 12.63 23.24 -6.40
CA SER A 35 11.51 23.90 -5.75
C SER A 35 10.69 22.91 -4.92
N ALA A 36 9.94 23.43 -3.93
CA ALA A 36 9.02 22.63 -3.14
C ALA A 36 8.00 21.87 -4.01
N GLN A 37 7.56 22.47 -5.12
CA GLN A 37 6.60 21.87 -6.04
C GLN A 37 7.21 20.69 -6.80
N GLU A 38 8.44 20.81 -7.29
CA GLU A 38 9.15 19.70 -7.97
C GLU A 38 9.42 18.54 -7.02
N ILE A 39 9.86 18.84 -5.78
CA ILE A 39 10.08 17.83 -4.75
C ILE A 39 8.78 17.10 -4.43
N THR A 40 7.67 17.84 -4.27
CA THR A 40 6.35 17.26 -4.02
C THR A 40 5.92 16.35 -5.17
N GLY A 41 6.14 16.76 -6.43
CA GLY A 41 5.84 15.93 -7.59
C GLY A 41 6.64 14.62 -7.63
N LYS A 42 7.95 14.67 -7.33
CA LYS A 42 8.80 13.48 -7.24
C LYS A 42 8.35 12.56 -6.10
N ILE A 43 8.06 13.11 -4.92
CA ILE A 43 7.56 12.35 -3.77
C ILE A 43 6.22 11.69 -4.09
N TYR A 44 5.28 12.42 -4.68
CA TYR A 44 3.97 11.89 -5.04
C TYR A 44 4.09 10.69 -5.97
N LYS A 45 4.89 10.81 -7.03
CA LYS A 45 5.11 9.70 -7.96
C LYS A 45 5.71 8.48 -7.27
N ALA A 46 6.79 8.69 -6.49
CA ALA A 46 7.45 7.58 -5.80
C ALA A 46 6.55 6.93 -4.73
N ALA A 47 5.74 7.72 -4.03
CA ALA A 47 4.77 7.22 -3.06
C ALA A 47 3.65 6.42 -3.72
N TYR A 48 3.16 6.87 -4.88
CA TYR A 48 2.16 6.16 -5.67
C TYR A 48 2.69 4.82 -6.19
N ASP A 49 3.89 4.81 -6.76
CA ASP A 49 4.53 3.58 -7.25
C ASP A 49 4.79 2.61 -6.08
N HIS A 50 5.32 3.10 -4.96
CA HIS A 50 5.53 2.31 -3.75
C HIS A 50 4.22 1.72 -3.19
N TYR A 51 3.13 2.48 -3.23
CA TYR A 51 1.80 2.03 -2.84
C TYR A 51 1.32 0.88 -3.73
N ASN A 52 1.41 1.04 -5.05
CA ASN A 52 1.00 0.00 -6.01
C ASN A 52 1.81 -1.29 -5.80
N ASP A 53 3.13 -1.18 -5.65
CA ASP A 53 4.00 -2.33 -5.38
C ASP A 53 3.63 -3.04 -4.07
N LYS A 54 3.29 -2.27 -3.02
CA LYS A 54 2.84 -2.82 -1.75
C LYS A 54 1.54 -3.60 -1.91
N MET A 55 0.60 -3.08 -2.72
CA MET A 55 -0.67 -3.75 -2.99
C MET A 55 -0.48 -5.05 -3.77
N GLU A 56 0.38 -5.05 -4.79
CA GLU A 56 0.68 -6.27 -5.56
C GLU A 56 1.33 -7.35 -4.69
N ARG A 57 2.29 -6.98 -3.84
CA ARG A 57 2.90 -7.91 -2.88
C ARG A 57 1.87 -8.49 -1.91
N ASN A 58 0.95 -7.67 -1.41
CA ASN A 58 -0.10 -8.12 -0.50
C ASN A 58 -1.05 -9.11 -1.20
N ALA A 59 -1.44 -8.85 -2.46
CA ALA A 59 -2.26 -9.76 -3.25
C ALA A 59 -1.54 -11.10 -3.46
N ALA A 60 -0.27 -11.06 -3.85
CA ALA A 60 0.55 -12.25 -4.07
C ALA A 60 0.73 -13.08 -2.78
N ALA A 61 0.84 -12.42 -1.62
CA ALA A 61 0.93 -13.10 -0.33
C ALA A 61 -0.40 -13.74 0.12
N ALA A 62 -1.54 -13.10 -0.20
CA ALA A 62 -2.87 -13.60 0.16
C ALA A 62 -3.39 -14.69 -0.80
N PHE A 63 -2.95 -14.67 -2.06
CA PHE A 63 -3.45 -15.58 -3.11
C PHE A 63 -3.31 -17.07 -2.80
N PRO A 64 -2.21 -17.58 -2.20
CA PRO A 64 -2.10 -18.99 -1.82
C PRO A 64 -3.19 -19.43 -0.84
N VAL A 65 -3.64 -18.53 0.04
CA VAL A 65 -4.73 -18.81 1.00
C VAL A 65 -6.07 -18.85 0.28
N ILE A 66 -6.35 -17.88 -0.59
CA ILE A 66 -7.55 -17.84 -1.42
C ILE A 66 -7.66 -19.12 -2.26
N LYS A 67 -6.58 -19.48 -2.95
CA LYS A 67 -6.48 -20.70 -3.77
C LYS A 67 -6.79 -21.95 -2.97
N LYS A 68 -6.18 -22.10 -1.79
CA LYS A 68 -6.41 -23.26 -0.92
C LYS A 68 -7.86 -23.36 -0.45
N VAL A 69 -8.49 -22.24 -0.10
CA VAL A 69 -9.88 -22.23 0.38
C VAL A 69 -10.87 -22.53 -0.76
N HIS A 70 -10.60 -22.03 -1.97
CA HIS A 70 -11.42 -22.26 -3.16
C HIS A 70 -11.33 -23.68 -3.72
N GLU A 71 -10.13 -24.27 -3.74
CA GLU A 71 -9.90 -25.62 -4.27
C GLU A 71 -10.31 -26.75 -3.31
N ASP A 72 -10.60 -26.41 -2.05
CA ASP A 72 -11.09 -27.35 -1.06
C ASP A 72 -12.60 -27.57 -1.23
N ASN A 73 -12.96 -28.69 -1.85
CA ASN A 73 -14.34 -29.09 -2.15
C ASN A 73 -15.26 -29.24 -0.93
N ALA A 74 -14.73 -29.24 0.30
CA ALA A 74 -15.55 -29.21 1.50
C ALA A 74 -16.09 -27.80 1.81
N ASN A 75 -15.50 -26.76 1.21
CA ASN A 75 -15.83 -25.37 1.44
C ASN A 75 -16.84 -24.87 0.41
N ASN A 76 -18.04 -24.51 0.86
CA ASN A 76 -19.08 -23.88 0.05
C ASN A 76 -19.22 -22.38 0.38
N PHE A 77 -18.10 -21.70 0.65
CA PHE A 77 -18.12 -20.29 1.05
C PHE A 77 -18.17 -19.37 -0.17
N GLU A 78 -19.19 -18.51 -0.24
CA GLU A 78 -19.29 -17.48 -1.27
C GLU A 78 -18.40 -16.27 -0.98
N ARG A 79 -18.23 -15.92 0.30
CA ARG A 79 -17.42 -14.79 0.77
C ARG A 79 -16.45 -15.22 1.85
N ILE A 80 -15.25 -14.64 1.81
CA ILE A 80 -14.20 -14.83 2.81
C ILE A 80 -13.85 -13.52 3.50
N VAL A 81 -13.33 -13.64 4.72
CA VAL A 81 -12.79 -12.51 5.47
C VAL A 81 -11.28 -12.68 5.56
N VAL A 82 -10.54 -11.70 5.05
CA VAL A 82 -9.08 -11.67 5.15
C VAL A 82 -8.69 -10.57 6.13
N PRO A 83 -8.03 -10.92 7.25
CA PRO A 83 -7.51 -9.92 8.18
C PRO A 83 -6.22 -9.31 7.62
N PHE A 84 -6.23 -8.01 7.40
CA PHE A 84 -5.03 -7.21 7.13
C PHE A 84 -4.55 -6.56 8.42
N THR A 85 -3.24 -6.52 8.65
CA THR A 85 -2.68 -5.86 9.83
C THR A 85 -1.36 -5.17 9.50
N ASP A 86 -1.12 -4.03 10.15
CA ASP A 86 0.17 -3.35 10.17
C ASP A 86 0.98 -3.63 11.46
N GLY A 87 0.49 -4.55 12.30
CA GLY A 87 1.05 -4.90 13.61
C GLY A 87 0.45 -4.10 14.79
N ILE A 88 -0.21 -2.97 14.54
CA ILE A 88 -0.87 -2.14 15.58
C ILE A 88 -2.38 -2.23 15.43
N LYS A 89 -2.88 -2.20 14.19
CA LYS A 89 -4.29 -2.26 13.84
C LYS A 89 -4.54 -3.46 12.93
N SER A 90 -5.73 -4.01 13.03
CA SER A 90 -6.21 -5.07 12.15
C SER A 90 -7.52 -4.65 11.50
N LEU A 91 -7.62 -4.84 10.20
CA LEU A 91 -8.79 -4.57 9.38
C LEU A 91 -9.28 -5.88 8.76
N ASN A 92 -10.54 -6.21 8.98
CA ASN A 92 -11.15 -7.39 8.39
C ASN A 92 -11.83 -7.00 7.07
N VAL A 93 -11.25 -7.43 5.95
CA VAL A 93 -11.81 -7.15 4.62
C VAL A 93 -12.64 -8.34 4.17
N VAL A 94 -13.89 -8.05 3.81
CA VAL A 94 -14.81 -9.04 3.24
C VAL A 94 -14.72 -8.99 1.73
N THR A 95 -14.45 -10.12 1.08
CA THR A 95 -14.39 -10.24 -0.38
C THR A 95 -15.10 -11.51 -0.87
N ASN A 96 -15.50 -11.52 -2.14
CA ASN A 96 -16.05 -12.73 -2.79
C ASN A 96 -14.90 -13.69 -3.12
N LEU A 97 -15.05 -14.97 -2.76
CA LEU A 97 -13.99 -15.97 -2.94
C LEU A 97 -13.71 -16.26 -4.42
N GLN A 98 -14.76 -16.38 -5.23
CA GLN A 98 -14.64 -16.68 -6.66
C GLN A 98 -13.96 -15.51 -7.39
N ASP A 99 -14.42 -14.28 -7.17
CA ASP A 99 -13.83 -13.10 -7.81
C ASP A 99 -12.37 -12.89 -7.37
N ALA A 100 -12.06 -13.15 -6.09
CA ALA A 100 -10.70 -13.08 -5.57
C ALA A 100 -9.79 -14.16 -6.19
N TYR A 101 -10.32 -15.36 -6.48
CA TYR A 101 -9.58 -16.41 -7.18
C TYR A 101 -9.31 -16.04 -8.64
N ASP A 102 -10.37 -15.69 -9.39
CA ASP A 102 -10.30 -15.41 -10.83
C ASP A 102 -9.43 -14.18 -11.13
N SER A 103 -9.41 -13.21 -10.22
CA SER A 103 -8.59 -11.99 -10.34
C SER A 103 -7.16 -12.14 -9.82
N ASN A 104 -6.73 -13.34 -9.41
CA ASN A 104 -5.43 -13.58 -8.75
C ASN A 104 -5.19 -12.68 -7.54
N GLY A 105 -6.22 -12.45 -6.72
CA GLY A 105 -6.14 -11.65 -5.50
C GLY A 105 -6.31 -10.13 -5.71
N LYS A 106 -6.46 -9.64 -6.94
CA LYS A 106 -6.66 -8.20 -7.20
C LYS A 106 -7.97 -7.67 -6.63
N GLN A 107 -9.05 -8.46 -6.70
CA GLN A 107 -10.35 -8.10 -6.14
C GLN A 107 -10.26 -7.83 -4.62
N LEU A 108 -9.47 -8.64 -3.90
CA LEU A 108 -9.26 -8.46 -2.46
C LEU A 108 -8.62 -7.09 -2.15
N ILE A 109 -7.67 -6.65 -2.98
CA ILE A 109 -7.04 -5.33 -2.84
C ILE A 109 -8.06 -4.22 -3.08
N THR A 110 -8.88 -4.32 -4.13
CA THR A 110 -9.93 -3.35 -4.39
C THR A 110 -10.93 -3.25 -3.24
N ASP A 111 -11.30 -4.38 -2.63
CA ASP A 111 -12.19 -4.38 -1.47
C ASP A 111 -11.50 -3.83 -0.21
N PHE A 112 -10.19 -4.07 -0.05
CA PHE A 112 -9.39 -3.44 1.00
C PHE A 112 -9.35 -1.91 0.86
N GLU A 113 -9.11 -1.39 -0.35
CA GLU A 113 -9.10 0.04 -0.62
C GLU A 113 -10.43 0.72 -0.30
N LYS A 114 -11.56 0.09 -0.67
CA LYS A 114 -12.89 0.60 -0.33
C LYS A 114 -13.14 0.68 1.18
N ASN A 115 -12.53 -0.21 1.97
CA ASN A 115 -12.69 -0.23 3.43
C ASN A 115 -11.80 0.82 4.14
N ILE A 116 -10.71 1.27 3.52
CA ILE A 116 -9.83 2.32 4.05
C ILE A 116 -10.22 3.71 3.55
N SER A 117 -10.80 3.80 2.35
CA SER A 117 -11.15 5.05 1.68
C SER A 117 -12.47 5.70 2.17
N LEU A 118 -12.91 5.41 3.40
CA LEU A 118 -14.10 6.02 4.03
C LEU A 118 -13.73 6.80 5.30
#